data_AF-A0A1H9GFA4-F1
#
_entry.id   AF-A0A1H9GFA4-F1
#
_cell.length_a   1.000
_cell.length_b   1.000
_cell.length_c   1.000
_cell.angle_alpha   90.00
_cell.angle_beta   90.00
_cell.angle_gamma   90.00
#
_symmetry.space_group_name_H-M   'P 1'
#
loop_
_entity.id
_entity.type
_entity.pdbx_description
1 polymer ?
#
loop_
_entity_poly.entity_id
_entity_poly.type
_entity_poly.pdbx_seq_one_letter_code
_entity_poly.pdbx_strand_id
1 'polypeptide(L)'
;MAGVYLSPDEISALYGAPWLVRELYVFGIRPQMDFDSGLVGRFSKISWHGLARELRVESAPGIKEVLPSKAQVRRAAEHLVKRGLVTIKSDGDRLVFKCLVARLNSSAKIKADTKPTQLPGIGSDNVNKPESPVITGGADGESSKADTQPGTPKNQNPAHIRESETLSLHNAESVFSMFPSWEPIGHEWIDEQVKRWGVDVGAISDADGGLIVEELIRYWLDRPEVQLSQRGWESKLVDSVVHHVKTGRVSA
;
A
#
# COMPACT_ATOMS: atom_id res chain seq x y z
N MET A 1 -0.67 -14.51 -13.03
CA MET A 1 0.48 -13.85 -12.35
C MET A 1 0.39 -14.15 -10.87
N ALA A 2 1.51 -14.37 -10.19
CA ALA A 2 1.54 -14.35 -8.73
C ALA A 2 1.40 -12.90 -8.24
N GLY A 3 0.56 -12.67 -7.23
CA GLY A 3 0.43 -11.33 -6.64
C GLY A 3 1.67 -10.94 -5.84
N VAL A 4 2.10 -9.68 -5.97
CA VAL A 4 3.19 -9.13 -5.14
C VAL A 4 2.59 -8.63 -3.83
N TYR A 5 2.97 -9.26 -2.72
CA TYR A 5 2.68 -8.76 -1.38
C TYR A 5 3.83 -7.89 -0.86
N LEU A 6 3.51 -6.69 -0.39
CA LEU A 6 4.44 -5.79 0.30
C LEU A 6 4.16 -5.86 1.80
N SER A 7 5.20 -6.05 2.62
CA SER A 7 5.07 -6.02 4.08
C SER A 7 4.79 -4.60 4.60
N PRO A 8 4.25 -4.45 5.83
CA PRO A 8 4.12 -3.14 6.48
C PRO A 8 5.47 -2.39 6.57
N ASP A 9 6.56 -3.12 6.78
CA ASP A 9 7.92 -2.55 6.83
C ASP A 9 8.41 -2.08 5.45
N GLU A 10 8.09 -2.82 4.37
CA GLU A 10 8.34 -2.38 2.99
C GLU A 10 7.57 -1.07 2.72
N ILE A 11 6.29 -1.02 3.09
CA ILE A 11 5.41 0.14 2.89
C ILE A 11 5.90 1.36 3.70
N SER A 12 6.28 1.18 4.97
CA SER A 12 6.76 2.26 5.83
C SER A 12 8.08 2.86 5.31
N ALA A 13 9.01 2.02 4.85
CA ALA A 13 10.27 2.48 4.26
C ALA A 13 10.10 3.14 2.87
N LEU A 14 9.05 2.79 2.13
CA LEU A 14 8.65 3.47 0.88
C LEU A 14 7.87 4.78 1.13
N TYR A 15 7.31 4.97 2.33
CA TYR A 15 6.55 6.18 2.65
C TYR A 15 7.43 7.44 2.60
N GLY A 16 6.91 8.51 2.01
CA GLY A 16 7.67 9.74 1.75
C GLY A 16 8.87 9.56 0.80
N ALA A 17 8.97 8.46 0.04
CA ALA A 17 9.99 8.32 -1.00
C ALA A 17 9.57 9.03 -2.30
N PRO A 18 10.53 9.54 -3.11
CA PRO A 18 10.23 10.07 -4.45
C PRO A 18 9.49 9.05 -5.31
N TRP A 19 8.62 9.50 -6.22
CA TRP A 19 7.79 8.62 -7.07
C TRP A 19 8.62 7.55 -7.78
N LEU A 20 9.71 7.93 -8.45
CA LEU A 20 10.61 7.02 -9.18
C LEU A 20 11.29 6.00 -8.26
N VAL A 21 11.48 6.32 -6.97
CA VAL A 21 12.04 5.40 -5.96
C VAL A 21 11.00 4.35 -5.58
N ARG A 22 9.73 4.76 -5.39
CA ARG A 22 8.60 3.86 -5.13
C ARG A 22 8.38 2.90 -6.31
N GLU A 23 8.33 3.47 -7.52
CA GLU A 23 8.07 2.75 -8.76
C GLU A 23 9.18 1.74 -9.09
N LEU A 24 10.46 2.15 -8.97
CA LEU A 24 11.62 1.26 -9.13
C LEU A 24 11.56 0.04 -8.22
N TYR A 25 11.14 0.23 -6.95
CA TYR A 25 11.00 -0.89 -6.04
C TYR A 25 9.85 -1.81 -6.45
N VAL A 26 8.64 -1.27 -6.59
CA VAL A 26 7.40 -2.05 -6.75
C VAL A 26 7.30 -2.74 -8.11
N PHE A 27 7.71 -2.08 -9.20
CA PHE A 27 7.57 -2.62 -10.56
C PHE A 27 8.88 -3.19 -11.12
N GLY A 28 10.03 -2.56 -10.89
CA GLY A 28 11.31 -3.02 -11.45
C GLY A 28 12.00 -4.11 -10.63
N ILE A 29 12.13 -3.91 -9.31
CA ILE A 29 12.93 -4.79 -8.44
C ILE A 29 12.09 -5.93 -7.88
N ARG A 30 10.92 -5.63 -7.29
CA ARG A 30 10.11 -6.59 -6.52
C ARG A 30 9.54 -7.76 -7.34
N PRO A 31 9.10 -7.60 -8.60
CA PRO A 31 8.60 -8.72 -9.41
C PRO A 31 9.71 -9.63 -9.96
N GLN A 32 10.93 -9.10 -10.09
CA GLN A 32 12.12 -9.84 -10.54
C GLN A 32 12.87 -10.54 -9.39
N MET A 33 12.37 -10.43 -8.16
CA MET A 33 12.98 -10.99 -6.96
C MET A 33 12.69 -12.49 -6.86
N ASP A 34 13.74 -13.29 -6.63
CA ASP A 34 13.58 -14.64 -6.13
C ASP A 34 13.11 -14.58 -4.67
N PHE A 35 11.88 -15.05 -4.43
CA PHE A 35 11.25 -15.03 -3.12
C PHE A 35 11.85 -16.06 -2.14
N ASP A 36 12.63 -17.03 -2.60
CA ASP A 36 13.27 -18.02 -1.71
C ASP A 36 14.58 -17.47 -1.14
N SER A 37 15.37 -16.72 -1.94
CA SER A 37 16.67 -16.16 -1.52
C SER A 37 16.69 -14.64 -1.25
N GLY A 38 15.65 -13.90 -1.64
CA GLY A 38 15.60 -12.43 -1.53
C GLY A 38 16.54 -11.70 -2.49
N LEU A 39 17.03 -12.39 -3.52
CA LEU A 39 17.98 -11.87 -4.51
C LEU A 39 17.28 -11.56 -5.82
N VAL A 40 17.69 -10.45 -6.42
CA VAL A 40 17.19 -9.93 -7.70
C VAL A 40 18.39 -9.82 -8.63
N GLY A 41 18.29 -10.24 -9.90
CA GLY A 41 19.42 -10.21 -10.84
C GLY A 41 20.22 -11.52 -10.96
N ARG A 42 19.91 -12.54 -10.15
CA ARG A 42 20.59 -13.85 -10.19
C ARG A 42 20.07 -14.76 -11.30
N PHE A 43 18.75 -14.91 -11.41
CA PHE A 43 18.07 -15.70 -12.44
C PHE A 43 17.66 -14.82 -13.63
N SER A 44 16.84 -13.78 -13.39
CA SER A 44 16.58 -12.72 -14.37
C SER A 44 17.82 -11.84 -14.55
N LYS A 45 18.28 -11.63 -15.80
CA LYS A 45 19.34 -10.65 -16.09
C LYS A 45 18.76 -9.24 -16.03
N ILE A 46 19.23 -8.42 -15.08
CA ILE A 46 18.78 -7.04 -14.93
C ILE A 46 19.84 -6.08 -15.47
N SER A 47 19.39 -5.02 -16.16
CA SER A 47 20.25 -3.92 -16.60
C SER A 47 19.58 -2.59 -16.29
N TRP A 48 20.39 -1.55 -16.08
CA TRP A 48 19.89 -0.19 -15.85
C TRP A 48 19.00 0.35 -16.98
N HIS A 49 19.23 -0.09 -18.23
CA HIS A 49 18.40 0.30 -19.37
C HIS A 49 17.08 -0.50 -19.41
N GLY A 50 17.09 -1.76 -18.99
CA GLY A 50 15.87 -2.56 -18.80
C GLY A 50 14.95 -1.93 -17.75
N LEU A 51 15.49 -1.64 -16.56
CA LEU A 51 14.75 -0.94 -15.50
C LEU A 51 14.22 0.42 -15.95
N ALA A 52 15.02 1.20 -16.70
CA ALA A 52 14.57 2.48 -17.24
C ALA A 52 13.39 2.36 -18.24
N ARG A 53 13.32 1.27 -19.00
CA ARG A 53 12.20 0.97 -19.91
C ARG A 53 10.95 0.48 -19.18
N GLU A 54 11.13 -0.28 -18.10
CA GLU A 54 10.04 -0.82 -17.26
C GLU A 54 9.37 0.30 -16.45
N LEU A 55 10.14 1.36 -16.11
CA LEU A 55 9.69 2.59 -15.45
C LEU A 55 9.35 3.72 -16.44
N ARG A 56 8.96 3.38 -17.68
CA ARG A 56 8.49 4.36 -18.67
C ARG A 56 7.02 4.69 -18.38
N VAL A 57 6.75 5.95 -18.08
CA VAL A 57 5.38 6.46 -18.03
C VAL A 57 4.91 6.74 -19.46
N GLU A 58 3.87 6.03 -19.91
CA GLU A 58 3.28 6.23 -21.23
C GLU A 58 2.58 7.60 -21.35
N SER A 59 2.56 8.15 -22.56
CA SER A 59 1.82 9.37 -22.88
C SER A 59 0.31 9.12 -22.83
N ALA A 60 -0.41 9.86 -21.98
CA ALA A 60 -1.86 9.90 -21.93
C ALA A 60 -2.37 11.35 -22.08
N PRO A 61 -3.65 11.61 -22.38
CA PRO A 61 -4.17 12.97 -22.49
C PRO A 61 -3.89 13.79 -21.21
N GLY A 62 -3.13 14.88 -21.35
CA GLY A 62 -2.69 15.73 -20.23
C GLY A 62 -1.43 15.26 -19.50
N ILE A 63 -0.91 14.05 -19.79
CA ILE A 63 0.26 13.47 -19.14
C ILE A 63 1.39 13.33 -20.17
N LYS A 64 2.53 13.99 -19.90
CA LYS A 64 3.73 13.87 -20.74
C LYS A 64 4.35 12.48 -20.56
N GLU A 65 4.81 11.88 -21.66
CA GLU A 65 5.65 10.70 -21.58
C GLU A 65 6.94 11.02 -20.80
N VAL A 66 7.31 10.15 -19.86
CA VAL A 66 8.57 10.26 -19.11
C VAL A 66 9.32 8.94 -19.17
N LEU A 67 10.49 8.97 -19.82
CA LEU A 67 11.47 7.90 -19.77
C LEU A 67 12.60 8.30 -18.81
N PRO A 68 12.75 7.66 -17.64
CA PRO A 68 13.80 8.01 -16.68
C PRO A 68 15.18 7.68 -17.24
N SER A 69 16.12 8.62 -17.11
CA SER A 69 17.51 8.40 -17.53
C SER A 69 18.22 7.38 -16.64
N LYS A 70 19.25 6.70 -17.19
CA LYS A 70 20.12 5.77 -16.45
C LYS A 70 20.67 6.38 -15.14
N ALA A 71 20.96 7.68 -15.14
CA ALA A 71 21.45 8.38 -13.96
C ALA A 71 20.35 8.58 -12.90
N GLN A 72 19.12 8.87 -13.30
CA GLN A 72 17.98 8.96 -12.37
C GLN A 72 17.64 7.61 -11.75
N VAL A 73 17.61 6.52 -12.55
CA VAL A 73 17.38 5.16 -12.02
C VAL A 73 18.48 4.74 -11.04
N ARG A 74 19.75 5.06 -11.33
CA ARG A 74 20.87 4.78 -10.42
C ARG A 74 20.75 5.55 -9.09
N ARG A 75 20.43 6.86 -9.15
CA ARG A 75 20.16 7.66 -7.94
C ARG A 75 18.94 7.14 -7.17
N ALA A 76 17.90 6.68 -7.86
CA ALA A 76 16.73 6.09 -7.22
C ALA A 76 17.09 4.79 -6.48
N ALA A 77 17.94 3.93 -7.06
CA ALA A 77 18.47 2.75 -6.40
C ALA A 77 19.33 3.10 -5.16
N GLU A 78 20.18 4.14 -5.25
CA GLU A 78 20.94 4.65 -4.09
C GLU A 78 20.02 5.18 -2.98
N HIS A 79 18.87 5.76 -3.31
CA HIS A 79 17.85 6.14 -2.32
C HIS A 79 17.16 4.93 -1.66
N LEU A 80 16.93 3.82 -2.39
CA LEU A 80 16.43 2.58 -1.80
C LEU A 80 17.46 1.95 -0.83
N VAL A 81 18.76 2.05 -1.15
CA VAL A 81 19.84 1.61 -0.24
C VAL A 81 19.88 2.46 1.03
N LYS A 82 19.79 3.79 0.91
CA LYS A 82 19.72 4.70 2.07
C LYS A 82 18.50 4.45 2.98
N ARG A 83 17.41 3.90 2.43
CA ARG A 83 16.19 3.53 3.16
C ARG A 83 16.21 2.09 3.72
N GLY A 84 17.31 1.35 3.54
CA GLY A 84 17.46 -0.02 4.05
C GLY A 84 16.63 -1.09 3.32
N LEU A 85 15.89 -0.73 2.27
CA LEU A 85 15.04 -1.67 1.52
C LEU A 85 15.86 -2.71 0.74
N VAL A 86 16.95 -2.26 0.12
CA VAL A 86 17.83 -3.10 -0.71
C VAL A 86 19.30 -2.83 -0.44
N THR A 87 20.15 -3.82 -0.71
CA THR A 87 21.59 -3.64 -0.86
C THR A 87 21.97 -3.94 -2.31
N ILE A 88 22.75 -3.05 -2.94
CA ILE A 88 23.32 -3.31 -4.27
C ILE A 88 24.54 -4.22 -4.10
N LYS A 89 24.59 -5.31 -4.87
CA LYS A 89 25.77 -6.16 -5.04
C LYS A 89 26.13 -6.22 -6.52
N SER A 90 27.39 -5.94 -6.85
CA SER A 90 27.95 -6.23 -8.17
C SER A 90 28.48 -7.66 -8.17
N ASP A 91 27.91 -8.52 -9.00
CA ASP A 91 28.43 -9.87 -9.26
C ASP A 91 29.06 -9.89 -10.66
N GLY A 92 30.33 -9.46 -10.71
CA GLY A 92 30.99 -9.05 -11.96
C GLY A 92 30.19 -7.94 -12.66
N ASP A 93 29.92 -8.13 -13.95
CA ASP A 93 29.12 -7.20 -14.77
C ASP A 93 27.61 -7.24 -14.49
N ARG A 94 27.14 -8.13 -13.59
CA ARG A 94 25.71 -8.29 -13.30
C ARG A 94 25.27 -7.38 -12.17
N LEU A 95 24.18 -6.66 -12.41
CA LEU A 95 23.50 -5.87 -11.40
C LEU A 95 22.63 -6.79 -10.54
N VAL A 96 23.06 -7.03 -9.30
CA VAL A 96 22.33 -7.84 -8.33
C VAL A 96 21.82 -6.94 -7.20
N PHE A 97 20.57 -7.09 -6.80
CA PHE A 97 20.02 -6.48 -5.59
C PHE A 97 19.74 -7.58 -4.58
N LYS A 98 20.00 -7.30 -3.30
CA LYS A 98 19.47 -8.09 -2.18
C LYS A 98 18.39 -7.26 -1.49
N CYS A 99 17.14 -7.71 -1.52
CA CYS A 99 16.08 -7.13 -0.72
C CYS A 99 16.29 -7.55 0.74
N LEU A 100 16.26 -6.59 1.67
CA LEU A 100 16.50 -6.84 3.10
C LEU A 100 15.20 -7.00 3.88
N VAL A 101 14.20 -6.19 3.53
CA VAL A 101 12.91 -6.07 4.25
C VAL A 101 11.81 -6.94 3.61
N ALA A 102 12.03 -7.40 2.36
CA ALA A 102 11.05 -8.16 1.62
C ALA A 102 10.81 -9.54 2.24
N ARG A 103 9.53 -9.86 2.49
CA ARG A 103 9.12 -11.17 3.01
C ARG A 103 9.49 -12.29 2.03
N LEU A 104 10.25 -13.26 2.51
CA LEU A 104 10.60 -14.48 1.76
C LEU A 104 9.48 -15.52 1.83
N ASN A 105 9.39 -16.37 0.80
CA ASN A 105 8.48 -17.52 0.77
C ASN A 105 8.93 -18.64 1.71
N SER A 106 10.17 -18.57 2.21
CA SER A 106 10.66 -19.33 3.36
C SER A 106 10.06 -18.86 4.69
N SER A 107 8.75 -18.56 4.72
CA SER A 107 7.97 -18.83 5.93
C SER A 107 8.16 -20.30 6.24
N ALA A 108 9.00 -20.59 7.23
CA ALA A 108 9.34 -21.95 7.59
C ALA A 108 8.03 -22.73 7.74
N LYS A 109 7.89 -23.81 6.96
CA LYS A 109 7.08 -24.94 7.40
C LYS A 109 7.81 -25.47 8.63
N ILE A 110 7.58 -24.82 9.78
CA ILE A 110 7.57 -25.48 11.07
C ILE A 110 6.45 -26.51 10.90
N LYS A 111 6.83 -27.64 10.30
CA LYS A 111 6.07 -28.86 10.43
C LYS A 111 5.98 -29.02 11.94
N ALA A 112 4.80 -28.82 12.51
CA ALA A 112 4.51 -29.36 13.81
C ALA A 112 4.90 -30.84 13.68
N ASP A 113 5.93 -31.24 14.43
CA ASP A 113 6.49 -32.59 14.35
C ASP A 113 5.55 -33.49 15.14
N THR A 114 4.32 -33.59 14.64
CA THR A 114 3.23 -34.42 15.15
C THR A 114 3.60 -35.85 14.83
N LYS A 115 4.55 -36.38 15.60
CA LYS A 115 4.82 -37.80 15.71
C LYS A 115 3.48 -38.50 15.91
N PRO A 116 3.01 -39.33 14.99
CA PRO A 116 1.94 -40.25 15.29
C PRO A 116 2.55 -41.25 16.27
N THR A 117 2.15 -41.18 17.54
CA THR A 117 2.48 -42.22 18.51
C THR A 117 1.78 -43.50 18.05
N GLN A 118 2.48 -44.32 17.29
CA GLN A 118 2.02 -45.66 16.96
C GLN A 118 2.15 -46.53 18.22
N LEU A 119 1.03 -47.08 18.67
CA LEU A 119 0.99 -48.28 19.51
C LEU A 119 0.06 -49.32 18.85
N PRO A 120 0.33 -50.63 19.04
CA PRO A 120 -0.12 -51.65 18.10
C PRO A 120 -1.27 -52.55 18.60
N GLY A 121 -2.03 -53.11 17.65
CA GLY A 121 -3.05 -54.15 17.84
C GLY A 121 -3.89 -54.24 16.56
N ILE A 122 -3.67 -55.18 15.63
CA ILE A 122 -3.92 -56.65 15.64
C ILE A 122 -5.42 -57.00 15.53
N GLY A 123 -5.75 -57.67 14.41
CA GLY A 123 -7.00 -58.38 14.13
C GLY A 123 -8.01 -57.59 13.29
N SER A 124 -8.66 -58.11 12.26
CA SER A 124 -8.44 -59.16 11.24
C SER A 124 -9.65 -59.07 10.28
N ASP A 125 -9.57 -59.76 9.14
CA ASP A 125 -10.71 -60.28 8.37
C ASP A 125 -11.71 -59.34 7.63
N ASN A 126 -11.38 -59.15 6.34
CA ASN A 126 -12.13 -59.76 5.19
C ASN A 126 -13.53 -59.21 4.78
N VAL A 127 -13.93 -59.56 3.55
CA VAL A 127 -15.31 -59.60 2.98
C VAL A 127 -15.85 -58.41 2.15
N ASN A 128 -16.08 -58.71 0.85
CA ASN A 128 -17.07 -58.20 -0.14
C ASN A 128 -16.88 -56.92 -1.01
N LYS A 129 -16.56 -57.18 -2.28
CA LYS A 129 -17.16 -56.62 -3.52
C LYS A 129 -18.46 -57.39 -3.83
N PRO A 130 -19.60 -56.77 -4.22
CA PRO A 130 -20.03 -56.53 -5.63
C PRO A 130 -20.92 -55.26 -5.82
N GLU A 131 -21.41 -54.83 -7.00
CA GLU A 131 -20.96 -54.75 -8.42
C GLU A 131 -21.84 -53.65 -9.13
N SER A 132 -21.65 -53.36 -10.42
CA SER A 132 -22.45 -52.38 -11.23
C SER A 132 -23.79 -52.94 -11.74
N PRO A 133 -24.74 -52.08 -12.21
CA PRO A 133 -24.97 -51.88 -13.66
C PRO A 133 -25.32 -50.41 -14.03
N VAL A 134 -24.99 -49.82 -15.20
CA VAL A 134 -25.46 -50.03 -16.60
C VAL A 134 -27.01 -49.93 -16.71
N ILE A 135 -27.60 -48.96 -17.42
CA ILE A 135 -27.95 -49.01 -18.86
C ILE A 135 -28.15 -47.60 -19.51
N THR A 136 -27.51 -47.47 -20.67
CA THR A 136 -27.74 -46.74 -21.96
C THR A 136 -28.93 -45.80 -22.26
N GLY A 137 -28.64 -44.76 -23.07
CA GLY A 137 -29.55 -44.04 -24.01
C GLY A 137 -29.66 -42.51 -23.75
N GLY A 138 -29.64 -41.58 -24.72
CA GLY A 138 -29.41 -41.62 -26.18
C GLY A 138 -29.95 -40.36 -26.89
N ALA A 139 -29.24 -39.84 -27.91
CA ALA A 139 -29.62 -38.83 -28.92
C ALA A 139 -29.71 -37.31 -28.56
N ASP A 140 -28.80 -36.55 -29.21
CA ASP A 140 -28.96 -35.32 -30.04
C ASP A 140 -29.63 -34.01 -29.54
N GLY A 141 -28.96 -32.88 -29.87
CA GLY A 141 -29.43 -31.50 -29.71
C GLY A 141 -28.35 -30.47 -30.11
N GLU A 142 -28.51 -29.82 -31.27
CA GLU A 142 -27.48 -29.08 -32.02
C GLU A 142 -27.43 -27.55 -31.76
N SER A 143 -26.41 -26.86 -32.31
CA SER A 143 -26.33 -25.40 -32.63
C SER A 143 -25.74 -24.46 -31.56
N SER A 144 -24.94 -23.40 -31.86
CA SER A 144 -24.10 -23.02 -33.03
C SER A 144 -23.12 -21.91 -32.61
N LYS A 145 -22.06 -21.66 -33.41
CA LYS A 145 -21.16 -20.48 -33.30
C LYS A 145 -21.62 -19.37 -34.26
N ALA A 146 -21.39 -18.09 -33.94
CA ALA A 146 -21.03 -17.04 -34.92
C ALA A 146 -20.55 -15.72 -34.26
N ASP A 147 -19.92 -14.88 -35.08
CA ASP A 147 -18.89 -13.87 -34.81
C ASP A 147 -19.34 -12.38 -34.95
N THR A 148 -18.61 -11.47 -34.30
CA THR A 148 -18.11 -10.15 -34.82
C THR A 148 -19.02 -8.94 -35.21
N GLN A 149 -18.87 -7.85 -34.40
CA GLN A 149 -18.76 -6.39 -34.71
C GLN A 149 -19.92 -5.57 -35.36
N PRO A 150 -19.82 -4.20 -35.46
CA PRO A 150 -19.37 -3.18 -34.47
C PRO A 150 -20.30 -1.93 -34.39
N GLY A 151 -20.04 -0.97 -33.48
CA GLY A 151 -20.65 0.38 -33.60
C GLY A 151 -20.49 1.38 -32.43
N THR A 152 -19.75 2.47 -32.66
CA THR A 152 -19.89 3.78 -31.98
C THR A 152 -20.54 4.76 -32.97
N PRO A 153 -21.25 5.86 -32.57
CA PRO A 153 -20.83 6.88 -31.60
C PRO A 153 -21.97 7.26 -30.59
N LYS A 154 -21.94 8.28 -29.72
CA LYS A 154 -21.45 9.66 -29.87
C LYS A 154 -21.35 10.39 -28.52
N ASN A 155 -20.49 11.42 -28.49
CA ASN A 155 -20.27 12.36 -27.39
C ASN A 155 -21.53 13.15 -26.99
N GLN A 156 -21.87 13.17 -25.69
CA GLN A 156 -22.55 14.29 -25.03
C GLN A 156 -21.97 14.49 -23.62
N ASN A 157 -21.53 15.72 -23.35
CA ASN A 157 -21.14 16.20 -22.03
C ASN A 157 -22.35 16.89 -21.38
N PRO A 158 -22.77 16.53 -20.15
CA PRO A 158 -23.59 17.39 -19.33
C PRO A 158 -22.82 17.88 -18.11
N ALA A 159 -22.66 19.20 -18.02
CA ALA A 159 -22.41 19.84 -16.73
C ALA A 159 -23.66 19.62 -15.85
N HIS A 160 -23.53 18.82 -14.80
CA HIS A 160 -24.47 18.84 -13.71
C HIS A 160 -23.71 18.68 -12.39
N ILE A 161 -23.98 19.61 -11.48
CA ILE A 161 -23.48 19.62 -10.12
C ILE A 161 -23.90 18.29 -9.48
N ARG A 162 -22.93 17.46 -9.11
CA ARG A 162 -23.21 16.21 -8.41
C ARG A 162 -22.86 16.43 -6.94
N GLU A 163 -23.90 16.77 -6.17
CA GLU A 163 -23.89 16.75 -4.71
C GLU A 163 -23.58 15.30 -4.25
N SER A 164 -22.30 15.00 -4.19
CA SER A 164 -21.73 13.69 -3.86
C SER A 164 -20.28 13.86 -3.36
N GLU A 165 -19.97 15.01 -2.75
CA GLU A 165 -18.66 15.32 -2.16
C GLU A 165 -18.53 14.84 -0.70
N THR A 166 -19.40 13.93 -0.26
CA THR A 166 -19.17 13.16 0.96
C THR A 166 -18.29 11.94 0.62
N LEU A 167 -17.19 11.79 1.38
CA LEU A 167 -16.32 10.60 1.43
C LEU A 167 -15.29 10.38 0.28
N SER A 168 -14.55 11.41 -0.14
CA SER A 168 -13.29 11.21 -0.92
C SER A 168 -12.13 12.20 -0.66
N LEU A 169 -12.12 12.92 0.48
CA LEU A 169 -10.97 13.74 0.93
C LEU A 169 -9.74 12.93 1.39
N HIS A 170 -9.61 11.67 0.96
CA HIS A 170 -8.74 10.67 1.60
C HIS A 170 -7.49 10.36 0.76
N ASN A 171 -6.82 11.41 0.25
CA ASN A 171 -5.48 11.29 -0.32
C ASN A 171 -4.50 12.17 0.46
N ALA A 172 -3.39 11.60 0.95
CA ALA A 172 -2.46 12.30 1.85
C ALA A 172 -1.73 13.49 1.21
N GLU A 173 -1.93 13.71 -0.09
CA GLU A 173 -1.36 14.80 -0.90
C GLU A 173 -2.41 15.90 -1.24
N SER A 174 -3.70 15.75 -0.90
CA SER A 174 -4.69 16.81 -1.08
C SER A 174 -4.58 17.87 0.02
N VAL A 175 -4.23 19.09 -0.39
CA VAL A 175 -4.17 20.28 0.47
C VAL A 175 -5.54 20.97 0.45
N PHE A 176 -6.04 21.39 1.62
CA PHE A 176 -7.34 22.05 1.75
C PHE A 176 -7.30 23.18 2.79
N SER A 177 -8.16 24.18 2.62
CA SER A 177 -8.47 25.20 3.63
C SER A 177 -9.38 24.62 4.72
N MET A 178 -9.25 25.08 5.95
CA MET A 178 -10.05 24.60 7.09
C MET A 178 -11.56 24.69 6.79
N PHE A 179 -12.34 23.68 7.22
CA PHE A 179 -13.79 23.63 7.03
C PHE A 179 -14.52 23.28 8.35
N PRO A 180 -15.81 23.66 8.52
CA PRO A 180 -16.47 23.60 9.83
C PRO A 180 -16.69 22.19 10.40
N SER A 181 -16.72 21.17 9.54
CA SER A 181 -16.88 19.76 9.91
C SER A 181 -15.56 18.97 9.80
N TRP A 182 -14.42 19.63 10.03
CA TRP A 182 -13.12 18.98 10.03
C TRP A 182 -12.92 18.19 11.33
N GLU A 183 -12.50 16.93 11.20
CA GLU A 183 -12.19 16.04 12.32
C GLU A 183 -10.77 15.48 12.17
N PRO A 184 -10.03 15.29 13.28
CA PRO A 184 -8.77 14.55 13.26
C PRO A 184 -9.02 13.08 12.93
N ILE A 185 -8.15 12.46 12.12
CA ILE A 185 -8.29 11.05 11.72
C ILE A 185 -7.28 10.19 12.49
N GLY A 186 -6.08 10.71 12.71
CA GLY A 186 -5.00 10.02 13.41
C GLY A 186 -4.97 10.24 14.93
N HIS A 187 -6.01 9.86 15.68
CA HIS A 187 -6.05 10.01 17.15
C HIS A 187 -4.78 9.44 17.82
N GLU A 188 -4.43 8.18 17.57
CA GLU A 188 -3.21 7.56 18.14
C GLU A 188 -1.92 8.34 17.81
N TRP A 189 -1.84 9.00 16.65
CA TRP A 189 -0.68 9.79 16.25
C TRP A 189 -0.63 11.14 16.97
N ILE A 190 -1.78 11.81 17.09
CA ILE A 190 -1.92 13.05 17.87
C ILE A 190 -1.51 12.76 19.32
N ASP A 191 -2.02 11.67 19.89
CA ASP A 191 -1.72 11.25 21.27
C ASP A 191 -0.22 11.01 21.45
N GLU A 192 0.43 10.30 20.52
CA GLU A 192 1.87 10.08 20.56
C GLU A 192 2.67 11.39 20.45
N GLN A 193 2.23 12.34 19.62
CA GLN A 193 2.91 13.64 19.52
C GLN A 193 2.72 14.50 20.76
N VAL A 194 1.50 14.64 21.28
CA VAL A 194 1.22 15.42 22.50
C VAL A 194 1.99 14.83 23.69
N LYS A 195 2.08 13.50 23.79
CA LYS A 195 2.91 12.80 24.78
C LYS A 195 4.41 13.07 24.64
N ARG A 196 4.95 13.19 23.41
CA ARG A 196 6.35 13.61 23.17
C ARG A 196 6.63 15.03 23.65
N TRP A 197 5.62 15.91 23.70
CA TRP A 197 5.73 17.26 24.27
C TRP A 197 5.57 17.31 25.81
N GLY A 198 5.41 16.15 26.46
CA GLY A 198 5.30 16.05 27.93
C GLY A 198 3.90 16.33 28.47
N VAL A 199 2.86 16.30 27.62
CA VAL A 199 1.45 16.46 28.01
C VAL A 199 0.80 15.07 27.98
N ASP A 200 0.12 14.67 29.07
CA ASP A 200 -0.63 13.42 29.08
C ASP A 200 -2.03 13.65 28.50
N VAL A 201 -2.31 13.00 27.38
CA VAL A 201 -3.59 13.15 26.66
C VAL A 201 -4.72 12.50 27.45
N GLY A 202 -4.43 11.43 28.21
CA GLY A 202 -5.43 10.76 29.04
C GLY A 202 -5.89 11.59 30.25
N ALA A 203 -5.28 12.75 30.51
CA ALA A 203 -5.73 13.71 31.51
C ALA A 203 -6.60 14.83 30.94
N ILE A 204 -6.60 15.03 29.61
CA ILE A 204 -7.47 15.98 28.92
C ILE A 204 -8.86 15.36 28.83
N SER A 205 -9.90 16.07 29.27
CA SER A 205 -11.28 15.59 29.11
C SER A 205 -11.70 15.61 27.64
N ASP A 206 -12.50 14.64 27.19
CA ASP A 206 -13.09 14.62 25.85
C ASP A 206 -13.79 15.95 25.49
N ALA A 207 -14.39 16.61 26.49
CA ALA A 207 -15.02 17.92 26.35
C ALA A 207 -14.00 19.03 26.06
N ASP A 208 -12.85 19.04 26.74
CA ASP A 208 -11.77 20.01 26.51
C ASP A 208 -11.09 19.76 25.16
N GLY A 209 -10.93 18.50 24.76
CA GLY A 209 -10.47 18.12 23.43
C GLY A 209 -11.36 18.68 22.32
N GLY A 210 -12.68 18.54 22.47
CA GLY A 210 -13.66 19.13 21.55
C GLY A 210 -13.56 20.65 21.46
N LEU A 211 -13.41 21.35 22.60
CA LEU A 211 -13.25 22.81 22.62
C LEU A 211 -11.96 23.28 21.92
N ILE A 212 -10.84 22.56 22.07
CA ILE A 212 -9.58 22.90 21.37
C ILE A 212 -9.73 22.71 19.85
N VAL A 213 -10.44 21.67 19.41
CA VAL A 213 -10.75 21.45 17.98
C VAL A 213 -11.66 22.56 17.44
N GLU A 214 -12.71 22.95 18.17
CA GLU A 214 -13.57 24.06 17.76
C GLU A 214 -12.82 25.40 17.70
N GLU A 215 -11.96 25.72 18.67
CA GLU A 215 -11.16 26.96 18.67
C GLU A 215 -10.16 26.97 17.50
N LEU A 216 -9.53 25.83 17.19
CA LEU A 216 -8.69 25.65 16.02
C LEU A 216 -9.47 25.90 14.71
N ILE A 217 -10.64 25.26 14.55
CA ILE A 217 -11.49 25.41 13.36
C ILE A 217 -11.90 26.88 13.20
N ARG A 218 -12.40 27.53 14.25
CA ARG A 218 -12.81 28.95 14.21
C ARG A 218 -11.66 29.88 13.86
N TYR A 219 -10.46 29.66 14.41
CA TYR A 219 -9.27 30.48 14.12
C TYR A 219 -8.81 30.40 12.66
N TRP A 220 -8.91 29.21 12.04
CA TRP A 220 -8.46 28.98 10.66
C TRP A 220 -9.56 29.15 9.60
N LEU A 221 -10.85 29.13 9.97
CA LEU A 221 -11.96 29.45 9.06
C LEU A 221 -11.91 30.90 8.53
N ASP A 222 -11.40 31.84 9.33
CA ASP A 222 -11.19 33.25 8.94
C ASP A 222 -9.96 33.42 8.01
N ARG A 223 -9.25 32.33 7.68
CA ARG A 223 -7.98 32.33 6.92
C ARG A 223 -7.95 31.29 5.79
N PRO A 224 -8.81 31.43 4.77
CA PRO A 224 -8.89 30.49 3.64
C PRO A 224 -7.62 30.49 2.76
N GLU A 225 -6.72 31.47 2.90
CA GLU A 225 -5.42 31.50 2.23
C GLU A 225 -4.46 30.41 2.74
N VAL A 226 -4.64 29.91 3.96
CA VAL A 226 -3.82 28.84 4.52
C VAL A 226 -4.43 27.49 4.19
N GLN A 227 -3.79 26.81 3.25
CA GLN A 227 -4.14 25.45 2.85
C GLN A 227 -3.07 24.50 3.37
N LEU A 228 -3.49 23.47 4.11
CA LEU A 228 -2.62 22.39 4.60
C LEU A 228 -3.22 21.03 4.22
N SER A 229 -2.39 19.98 4.19
CA SER A 229 -2.90 18.61 4.12
C SER A 229 -3.47 18.19 5.48
N GLN A 230 -4.21 17.09 5.54
CA GLN A 230 -4.75 16.52 6.80
C GLN A 230 -3.68 16.46 7.91
N ARG A 231 -2.48 15.93 7.62
CA ARG A 231 -1.38 15.87 8.58
C ARG A 231 -0.83 17.24 9.00
N GLY A 232 -0.92 18.24 8.13
CA GLY A 232 -0.57 19.62 8.46
C GLY A 232 -1.55 20.23 9.46
N TRP A 233 -2.85 19.97 9.27
CA TRP A 233 -3.89 20.38 10.22
C TRP A 233 -3.81 19.61 11.56
N GLU A 234 -3.57 18.30 11.52
CA GLU A 234 -3.33 17.49 12.72
C GLU A 234 -2.09 17.98 13.51
N SER A 235 -1.01 18.38 12.82
CA SER A 235 0.14 19.03 13.48
C SER A 235 -0.21 20.38 14.11
N LYS A 236 -1.13 21.16 13.52
CA LYS A 236 -1.61 22.42 14.11
C LYS A 236 -2.54 22.20 15.29
N LEU A 237 -3.29 21.10 15.31
CA LEU A 237 -4.04 20.66 16.48
C LEU A 237 -3.11 20.30 17.63
N VAL A 238 -2.02 19.56 17.38
CA VAL A 238 -0.98 19.26 18.40
C VAL A 238 -0.36 20.54 18.96
N ASP A 239 0.03 21.50 18.10
CA ASP A 239 0.54 22.81 18.54
C ASP A 239 -0.47 23.54 19.46
N SER A 240 -1.76 23.48 19.10
CA SER A 240 -2.85 24.10 19.88
C SER A 240 -3.04 23.42 21.23
N VAL A 241 -3.17 22.09 21.29
CA VAL A 241 -3.31 21.31 22.53
C VAL A 241 -2.16 21.63 23.50
N VAL A 242 -0.91 21.62 23.00
CA VAL A 242 0.27 21.96 23.80
C VAL A 242 0.25 23.41 24.28
N HIS A 243 -0.30 24.35 23.52
CA HIS A 243 -0.48 25.74 23.94
C HIS A 243 -1.56 25.88 25.03
N HIS A 244 -2.70 25.21 24.89
CA HIS A 244 -3.81 25.26 25.85
C HIS A 244 -3.44 24.68 27.23
N VAL A 245 -2.70 23.57 27.25
CA VAL A 245 -2.16 22.98 28.49
C VAL A 245 -1.09 23.89 29.11
N LYS A 246 -0.14 24.42 28.31
CA LYS A 246 0.89 25.35 28.83
C LYS A 246 0.35 26.68 29.33
N THR A 247 -0.81 27.12 28.84
CA THR A 247 -1.49 28.34 29.31
C THR A 247 -2.45 28.09 30.47
N GLY A 248 -2.59 26.84 30.93
CA GLY A 248 -3.47 26.48 32.04
C GLY A 248 -4.97 26.67 31.75
N ARG A 249 -5.36 26.72 30.47
CA ARG A 249 -6.77 26.81 30.05
C ARG A 249 -7.50 25.47 30.12
N VAL A 250 -6.75 24.37 30.10
CA VAL A 250 -7.21 22.99 30.20
C VAL A 250 -6.34 22.31 31.25
N SER A 251 -6.96 21.63 32.20
CA SER A 251 -6.23 20.87 33.22
C SER A 251 -5.76 19.55 32.64
N ALA A 252 -4.49 19.21 32.92
CA ALA A 252 -3.89 17.90 32.74
C ALA A 252 -3.40 17.37 34.10
#